data_AF-R9AIH7-F1
#
_entry.id   AF-R9AIH7-F1
#
_cell.length_a   1.000
_cell.length_b   1.000
_cell.length_c   1.000
_cell.angle_alpha   90.00
_cell.angle_beta   90.00
_cell.angle_gamma   90.00
#
_symmetry.space_group_name_H-M   'P 1'
#
loop_
_entity.id
_entity.type
_entity.pdbx_description
1 polymer ?
#
loop_
_entity_poly.entity_id
_entity_poly.type
_entity_poly.pdbx_seq_one_letter_code
_entity_poly.pdbx_strand_id
1 'polypeptide(L)'
;MSNSFIFTQRLPLPQSSIFNSGLTAPSINSKDYNLWEPDNFSKHADGSSRGDEFEEAFDNIALEQQREIMEKTQQQQQVQMQLERQQLDHKRQQIKQKQQQRELQQRDQVQQQQKEQQHQQQEEKSDNDQLEHLKKAREIPLHLRVNEEQEQENTSSQKQTETQKKAKPQPQTHPQTPHIGTSRIPPHKPNEQKRQPIACFNCRQRRLKCDGENPCSPCVRRGVAESCAFAQQVRRRGPGRKKLAQLASLGDVNAANALGIKPGEWVRDPELFPPSPKRKRND
;
A
#
# COMPACT_ATOMS: atom_id res chain seq x y z
N MET A 1 -6.64 -39.07 3.82
CA MET A 1 -6.72 -38.75 2.38
C MET A 1 -6.50 -37.25 2.23
N SER A 2 -5.25 -36.86 2.04
CA SER A 2 -4.76 -35.49 2.15
C SER A 2 -4.78 -34.84 0.77
N ASN A 3 -5.79 -34.03 0.49
CA ASN A 3 -5.90 -33.30 -0.79
C ASN A 3 -4.99 -32.07 -0.77
N SER A 4 -3.80 -32.23 -1.33
CA SER A 4 -2.88 -31.14 -1.67
C SER A 4 -3.42 -30.40 -2.90
N PHE A 5 -4.06 -29.26 -2.69
CA PHE A 5 -4.45 -28.35 -3.78
C PHE A 5 -3.20 -27.58 -4.25
N ILE A 6 -2.62 -28.01 -5.37
CA ILE A 6 -1.54 -27.29 -6.05
C ILE A 6 -2.15 -26.07 -6.75
N PHE A 7 -1.87 -24.88 -6.22
CA PHE A 7 -2.26 -23.61 -6.81
C PHE A 7 -1.24 -23.22 -7.88
N THR A 8 -1.45 -23.67 -9.12
CA THR A 8 -0.67 -23.21 -10.28
C THR A 8 -1.01 -21.75 -10.58
N GLN A 9 -0.16 -20.82 -10.13
CA GLN A 9 -0.22 -19.42 -10.55
C GLN A 9 0.11 -19.32 -12.04
N ARG A 10 -0.88 -18.95 -12.86
CA ARG A 10 -0.64 -18.52 -14.25
C ARG A 10 0.12 -17.20 -14.22
N LEU A 11 1.38 -17.23 -14.60
CA LEU A 11 2.18 -16.04 -14.88
C LEU A 11 1.57 -15.29 -16.08
N PRO A 12 1.45 -13.95 -16.01
CA PRO A 12 1.01 -13.14 -17.14
C PRO A 12 2.07 -13.23 -18.25
N LEU A 13 1.65 -13.63 -19.45
CA LEU A 13 2.48 -13.61 -20.64
C LEU A 13 2.96 -12.17 -20.91
N PRO A 14 4.24 -11.97 -21.26
CA PRO A 14 4.74 -10.66 -21.64
C PRO A 14 3.99 -10.20 -22.90
N GLN A 15 3.30 -9.06 -22.81
CA GLN A 15 2.77 -8.39 -23.99
C GLN A 15 3.98 -7.96 -24.83
N SER A 16 4.16 -8.63 -25.98
CA SER A 16 5.11 -8.24 -27.00
C SER A 16 4.78 -6.82 -27.42
N SER A 17 5.58 -5.87 -26.95
CA SER A 17 5.64 -4.53 -27.50
C SER A 17 5.99 -4.66 -28.97
N ILE A 18 5.01 -4.45 -29.83
CA ILE A 18 5.18 -4.35 -31.26
C ILE A 18 6.05 -3.12 -31.48
N PHE A 19 7.37 -3.34 -31.58
CA PHE A 19 8.31 -2.36 -32.08
C PHE A 19 7.90 -2.13 -33.54
N ASN A 20 7.21 -1.02 -33.79
CA ASN A 20 7.16 -0.41 -35.12
C ASN A 20 8.58 0.10 -35.45
N SER A 21 9.50 -0.82 -35.73
CA SER A 21 10.70 -0.50 -36.48
C SER A 21 10.23 -0.15 -37.88
N GLY A 22 10.22 1.15 -38.17
CA GLY A 22 10.00 1.70 -39.51
C GLY A 22 11.05 1.19 -40.48
N LEU A 23 10.85 -0.02 -40.97
CA LEU A 23 11.47 -0.53 -42.18
C LEU A 23 10.72 0.12 -43.32
N THR A 24 11.25 1.23 -43.80
CA THR A 24 10.94 1.75 -45.13
C THR A 24 11.20 0.64 -46.13
N ALA A 25 10.13 0.07 -46.69
CA ALA A 25 10.22 -0.88 -47.77
C ALA A 25 11.03 -0.24 -48.92
N PRO A 26 12.07 -0.90 -49.46
CA PRO A 26 12.69 -0.42 -50.68
C PRO A 26 11.61 -0.39 -51.77
N SER A 27 11.43 0.79 -52.38
CA SER A 27 10.55 0.98 -53.53
C SER A 27 11.09 0.15 -54.69
N ILE A 28 10.65 -1.10 -54.78
CA ILE A 28 11.02 -2.01 -55.87
C ILE A 28 10.27 -1.52 -57.11
N ASN A 29 11.02 -1.03 -58.09
CA ASN A 29 10.51 -0.48 -59.32
C ASN A 29 9.82 -1.61 -60.11
N SER A 30 8.50 -1.55 -60.26
CA SER A 30 7.64 -2.62 -60.80
C SER A 30 7.78 -2.87 -62.31
N LYS A 31 8.91 -2.51 -62.94
CA LYS A 31 9.03 -2.50 -64.42
C LYS A 31 9.82 -3.63 -65.05
N ASP A 32 10.45 -4.52 -64.28
CA ASP A 32 11.33 -5.55 -64.86
C ASP A 32 10.78 -6.99 -64.79
N TYR A 33 9.52 -7.21 -64.42
CA TYR A 33 8.91 -8.54 -64.31
C TYR A 33 8.26 -9.09 -65.60
N ASN A 34 8.80 -8.78 -66.79
CA ASN A 34 8.25 -9.31 -68.05
C ASN A 34 9.32 -9.76 -69.04
N LEU A 35 10.25 -10.63 -68.62
CA LEU A 35 11.05 -11.40 -69.58
C LEU A 35 11.55 -12.73 -68.98
N TRP A 36 10.61 -13.59 -68.59
CA TRP A 36 10.89 -15.01 -68.40
C TRP A 36 9.96 -15.80 -69.32
N GLU A 37 10.44 -16.11 -70.52
CA GLU A 37 9.78 -16.98 -71.48
C GLU A 37 9.79 -18.43 -70.96
N PRO A 38 8.64 -19.09 -70.78
CA PRO A 38 8.57 -20.42 -70.19
C PRO A 38 8.80 -21.59 -71.18
N ASP A 39 9.21 -21.35 -72.43
CA ASP A 39 9.02 -22.34 -73.51
C ASP A 39 10.26 -23.19 -73.90
N ASN A 40 11.31 -23.28 -73.07
CA ASN A 40 12.53 -23.99 -73.51
C ASN A 40 13.17 -24.97 -72.52
N PHE A 41 12.37 -25.70 -71.75
CA PHE A 41 12.88 -26.70 -70.79
C PHE A 41 12.19 -28.08 -70.87
N SER A 42 11.98 -28.60 -72.09
CA SER A 42 11.29 -29.89 -72.28
C SER A 42 12.11 -30.95 -73.05
N LYS A 43 13.45 -30.98 -72.94
CA LYS A 43 14.26 -31.93 -73.75
C LYS A 43 15.46 -32.64 -73.12
N HIS A 44 15.57 -32.76 -71.80
CA HIS A 44 16.53 -33.70 -71.19
C HIS A 44 15.89 -34.40 -69.99
N ALA A 45 15.36 -35.60 -70.21
CA ALA A 45 14.67 -36.42 -69.21
C ALA A 45 15.30 -37.82 -69.17
N ASP A 46 16.61 -37.84 -68.93
CA ASP A 46 17.41 -39.06 -68.91
C ASP A 46 18.74 -38.75 -68.19
N GLY A 47 18.66 -38.62 -66.85
CA GLY A 47 19.81 -38.32 -65.99
C GLY A 47 19.50 -38.42 -64.49
N SER A 48 18.89 -39.52 -64.06
CA SER A 48 18.33 -39.78 -62.72
C SER A 48 19.36 -40.14 -61.61
N SER A 49 20.46 -39.37 -61.44
CA SER A 49 21.38 -39.61 -60.30
C SER A 49 22.13 -38.38 -59.76
N ARG A 50 21.84 -37.15 -60.22
CA ARG A 50 22.50 -35.93 -59.72
C ARG A 50 21.65 -35.08 -58.77
N GLY A 51 20.39 -35.47 -58.53
CA GLY A 51 19.49 -34.76 -57.61
C GLY A 51 19.77 -35.05 -56.13
N ASP A 52 20.21 -36.27 -55.82
CA ASP A 52 20.31 -36.73 -54.42
C ASP A 52 21.46 -36.05 -53.65
N GLU A 53 22.56 -35.66 -54.33
CA GLU A 53 23.69 -34.96 -53.68
C GLU A 53 23.35 -33.51 -53.27
N PHE A 54 22.37 -32.88 -53.93
CA PHE A 54 22.02 -31.48 -53.65
C PHE A 54 21.01 -31.37 -52.50
N GLU A 55 20.12 -32.34 -52.36
CA GLU A 55 19.14 -32.40 -51.26
C GLU A 55 19.83 -32.65 -49.91
N GLU A 56 20.85 -33.52 -49.88
CA GLU A 56 21.66 -33.77 -48.67
C GLU A 56 22.45 -32.52 -48.22
N ALA A 57 22.90 -31.67 -49.15
CA ALA A 57 23.60 -30.44 -48.80
C ALA A 57 22.68 -29.42 -48.10
N PHE A 58 21.42 -29.31 -48.52
CA PHE A 58 20.47 -28.40 -47.87
C PHE A 58 20.07 -28.87 -46.47
N ASP A 59 19.87 -30.16 -46.28
CA ASP A 59 19.53 -30.72 -44.97
C ASP A 59 20.66 -30.51 -43.96
N ASN A 60 21.92 -30.65 -44.39
CA ASN A 60 23.08 -30.36 -43.55
C ASN A 60 23.16 -28.88 -43.15
N ILE A 61 22.92 -27.95 -44.08
CA ILE A 61 22.88 -26.51 -43.78
C ILE A 61 21.74 -26.18 -42.80
N ALA A 62 20.56 -26.78 -42.99
CA ALA A 62 19.42 -26.58 -42.12
C ALA A 62 19.68 -27.11 -40.70
N LEU A 63 20.29 -28.28 -40.57
CA LEU A 63 20.68 -28.87 -39.28
C LEU A 63 21.74 -28.05 -38.56
N GLU A 64 22.72 -27.51 -39.29
CA GLU A 64 23.75 -26.64 -38.71
C GLU A 64 23.16 -25.32 -38.21
N GLN A 65 22.28 -24.69 -39.00
CA GLN A 65 21.52 -23.51 -38.55
C GLN A 65 20.68 -23.81 -37.30
N GLN A 66 20.02 -24.97 -37.26
CA GLN A 66 19.22 -25.38 -36.10
C GLN A 66 20.09 -25.58 -34.85
N ARG A 67 21.29 -26.16 -34.99
CA ARG A 67 22.26 -26.29 -33.89
C ARG A 67 22.71 -24.92 -33.39
N GLU A 68 23.02 -24.00 -34.30
CA GLU A 68 23.46 -22.65 -33.95
C GLU A 68 22.35 -21.88 -33.20
N ILE A 69 21.08 -22.02 -33.62
CA ILE A 69 19.94 -21.42 -32.91
C ILE A 69 19.80 -22.00 -31.50
N MET A 70 19.91 -23.32 -31.35
CA MET A 70 19.84 -23.97 -30.04
C MET A 70 20.98 -23.52 -29.12
N GLU A 71 22.21 -23.43 -29.65
CA GLU A 71 23.37 -22.96 -28.89
C GLU A 71 23.22 -21.49 -28.48
N LYS A 72 22.81 -20.60 -29.40
CA LYS A 72 22.54 -19.19 -29.08
C LYS A 72 21.44 -19.04 -28.04
N THR A 73 20.39 -19.86 -28.14
CA THR A 73 19.30 -19.87 -27.16
C THR A 73 19.82 -20.30 -25.78
N GLN A 74 20.68 -21.32 -25.72
CA GLN A 74 21.30 -21.77 -24.47
C GLN A 74 22.21 -20.69 -23.87
N GLN A 75 23.05 -20.05 -24.68
CA GLN A 75 23.91 -18.95 -24.24
C GLN A 75 23.08 -17.77 -23.72
N GLN A 76 21.99 -17.42 -24.41
CA GLN A 76 21.07 -16.36 -23.97
C GLN A 76 20.43 -16.68 -22.60
N GLN A 77 20.00 -17.93 -22.40
CA GLN A 77 19.46 -18.37 -21.10
C GLN A 77 20.52 -18.31 -19.99
N GLN A 78 21.77 -18.67 -20.27
CA GLN A 78 22.86 -18.56 -19.29
C GLN A 78 23.13 -17.11 -18.89
N VAL A 79 23.19 -16.19 -19.87
CA VAL A 79 23.36 -14.76 -19.60
C VAL A 79 22.19 -14.21 -18.78
N GLN A 80 20.96 -14.60 -19.11
CA GLN A 80 19.77 -14.19 -18.35
C GLN A 80 19.82 -14.68 -16.90
N MET A 81 20.24 -15.93 -16.67
CA MET A 81 20.40 -16.49 -15.32
C MET A 81 21.50 -15.74 -14.53
N GLN A 82 22.61 -15.40 -15.17
CA GLN A 82 23.67 -14.62 -14.53
C GLN A 82 23.20 -13.22 -14.14
N LEU A 83 22.43 -12.55 -15.01
CA LEU A 83 21.87 -11.23 -14.74
C LEU A 83 20.88 -11.28 -13.56
N GLU A 84 20.01 -12.30 -13.51
CA GLU A 84 19.07 -12.48 -12.40
C GLU A 84 19.82 -12.70 -11.07
N ARG A 85 20.89 -13.50 -11.08
CA ARG A 85 21.76 -13.69 -9.91
C ARG A 85 22.36 -12.37 -9.41
N GLN A 86 22.89 -11.55 -10.33
CA GLN A 86 23.43 -10.23 -9.97
C GLN A 86 22.37 -9.30 -9.38
N GLN A 87 21.16 -9.30 -9.93
CA GLN A 87 20.04 -8.51 -9.39
C GLN A 87 19.63 -8.97 -7.99
N LEU A 88 19.62 -10.28 -7.73
CA LEU A 88 19.34 -10.84 -6.41
C LEU A 88 20.42 -10.46 -5.40
N ASP A 89 21.69 -10.49 -5.79
CA ASP A 89 22.81 -10.09 -4.93
C ASP A 89 22.73 -8.59 -4.59
N HIS A 90 22.41 -7.74 -5.56
CA HIS A 90 22.17 -6.32 -5.32
C HIS A 90 20.99 -6.11 -4.35
N LYS A 91 19.86 -6.81 -4.53
CA LYS A 91 18.72 -6.75 -3.60
C LYS A 91 19.10 -7.22 -2.20
N ARG A 92 19.90 -8.29 -2.06
CA ARG A 92 20.39 -8.77 -0.75
C ARG A 92 21.25 -7.72 -0.07
N GLN A 93 22.11 -7.01 -0.81
CA GLN A 93 22.91 -5.91 -0.27
C GLN A 93 22.03 -4.74 0.22
N GLN A 94 21.02 -4.35 -0.54
CA GLN A 94 20.07 -3.30 -0.12
C GLN A 94 19.31 -3.68 1.16
N ILE A 95 18.87 -4.95 1.27
CA ILE A 95 18.21 -5.45 2.48
C ILE A 95 19.14 -5.37 3.69
N LYS A 96 20.41 -5.77 3.53
CA LYS A 96 21.42 -5.70 4.59
C LYS A 96 21.67 -4.25 5.04
N GLN A 97 21.83 -3.31 4.10
CA GLN A 97 21.98 -1.89 4.42
C GLN A 97 20.77 -1.34 5.18
N LYS A 98 19.56 -1.69 4.76
CA LYS A 98 18.32 -1.28 5.44
C LYS A 98 18.18 -1.91 6.84
N GLN A 99 18.68 -3.12 7.05
CA GLN A 99 18.74 -3.73 8.39
C GLN A 99 19.71 -2.96 9.29
N GLN A 100 20.92 -2.67 8.80
CA GLN A 100 21.91 -1.89 9.55
C GLN A 100 21.38 -0.50 9.93
N GLN A 101 20.66 0.18 9.04
CA GLN A 101 20.03 1.47 9.35
C GLN A 101 18.97 1.35 10.45
N ARG A 102 18.15 0.30 10.44
CA ARG A 102 17.15 0.07 11.49
C ARG A 102 17.80 -0.25 12.84
N GLU A 103 18.89 -1.02 12.85
CA GLU A 103 19.65 -1.30 14.06
C GLU A 103 20.27 -0.03 14.64
N LEU A 104 20.83 0.85 13.79
CA LEU A 104 21.35 2.15 14.23
C LEU A 104 20.24 3.02 14.85
N GLN A 105 19.08 3.13 14.17
CA GLN A 105 17.92 3.86 14.70
C GLN A 105 17.43 3.29 16.04
N GLN A 106 17.41 1.97 16.20
CA GLN A 106 17.07 1.32 17.46
C GLN A 106 18.08 1.63 18.57
N ARG A 107 19.38 1.64 18.25
CA ARG A 107 20.43 2.02 19.21
C ARG A 107 20.28 3.46 19.65
N ASP A 108 20.02 4.38 18.75
CA ASP A 108 19.80 5.80 19.07
C ASP A 108 18.56 5.99 19.95
N GLN A 109 17.47 5.27 19.66
CA GLN A 109 16.25 5.29 20.48
C GLN A 109 16.51 4.76 21.90
N VAL A 110 17.25 3.67 22.04
CA VAL A 110 17.63 3.13 23.37
C VAL A 110 18.55 4.09 24.12
N GLN A 111 19.52 4.72 23.44
CA GLN A 111 20.38 5.73 24.07
C GLN A 111 19.58 6.95 24.54
N GLN A 112 18.59 7.39 23.77
CA GLN A 112 17.70 8.49 24.17
C GLN A 112 16.90 8.12 25.41
N GLN A 113 16.31 6.92 25.46
CA GLN A 113 15.60 6.43 26.64
C GLN A 113 16.51 6.34 27.88
N GLN A 114 17.76 5.90 27.72
CA GLN A 114 18.72 5.87 28.81
C GLN A 114 19.06 7.27 29.34
N LYS A 115 19.21 8.25 28.44
CA LYS A 115 19.42 9.66 28.85
C LYS A 115 18.23 10.23 29.59
N GLU A 116 17.00 9.95 29.13
CA GLU A 116 15.77 10.38 29.81
C GLU A 116 15.66 9.74 31.20
N GLN A 117 15.99 8.45 31.35
CA GLN A 117 16.03 7.79 32.66
C GLN A 117 17.09 8.39 33.60
N GLN A 118 18.28 8.73 33.09
CA GLN A 118 19.31 9.41 33.88
C GLN A 118 18.87 10.80 34.33
N HIS A 119 18.16 11.54 33.46
CA HIS A 119 17.60 12.85 33.81
C HIS A 119 16.55 12.73 34.92
N GLN A 120 15.62 11.78 34.80
CA GLN A 120 14.60 11.53 35.84
C GLN A 120 15.23 11.18 37.20
N GLN A 121 16.27 10.34 37.21
CA GLN A 121 17.00 10.01 38.46
C GLN A 121 17.70 11.24 39.06
N GLN A 122 18.20 12.16 38.25
CA GLN A 122 18.79 13.41 38.74
C GLN A 122 17.74 14.36 39.33
N GLU A 123 16.57 14.46 38.70
CA GLU A 123 15.43 15.23 39.22
C GLU A 123 14.94 14.67 40.55
N GLU A 124 14.71 13.35 40.64
CA GLU A 124 14.30 12.70 41.89
C GLU A 124 15.34 12.88 43.01
N LYS A 125 16.63 12.83 42.68
CA LYS A 125 17.70 13.09 43.65
C LYS A 125 17.68 14.54 44.13
N SER A 126 17.51 15.51 43.24
CA SER A 126 17.37 16.93 43.59
C SER A 126 16.16 17.17 44.50
N ASP A 127 15.01 16.58 44.19
CA ASP A 127 13.80 16.70 45.01
C ASP A 127 13.98 16.07 46.40
N ASN A 128 14.67 14.93 46.48
CA ASN A 128 14.98 14.29 47.75
C ASN A 128 15.96 15.12 48.60
N ASP A 129 16.99 15.72 47.98
CA ASP A 129 17.93 16.62 48.66
C ASP A 129 17.21 17.90 49.17
N GLN A 130 16.26 18.45 48.40
CA GLN A 130 15.41 19.56 48.85
C GLN A 130 14.51 19.17 50.02
N LEU A 131 13.92 17.96 49.98
CA LEU A 131 13.07 17.46 51.05
C LEU A 131 13.87 17.26 52.35
N GLU A 132 15.08 16.71 52.27
CA GLU A 132 15.99 16.59 53.40
C GLU A 132 16.37 17.97 53.97
N HIS A 133 16.63 18.95 53.10
CA HIS A 133 16.88 20.33 53.55
C HIS A 133 15.67 20.93 54.30
N LEU A 134 14.45 20.72 53.81
CA LEU A 134 13.22 21.17 54.48
C LEU A 134 12.97 20.46 55.81
N LYS A 135 13.27 19.16 55.92
CA LYS A 135 13.19 18.43 57.19
C LYS A 135 14.17 19.00 58.22
N LYS A 136 15.43 19.21 57.82
CA LYS A 136 16.47 19.78 58.69
C LYS A 136 16.13 21.19 59.18
N ALA A 137 15.47 22.00 58.34
CA ALA A 137 15.00 23.33 58.73
C ALA A 137 13.85 23.29 59.77
N ARG A 138 13.06 22.22 59.85
CA ARG A 138 11.98 22.07 60.84
C ARG A 138 12.47 21.66 62.23
N GLU A 139 13.68 21.13 62.37
CA GLU A 139 14.25 20.68 63.65
C GLU A 139 14.88 21.81 64.49
N ILE A 140 14.71 23.08 64.10
CA ILE A 140 15.20 24.22 64.90
C ILE A 140 14.49 24.22 66.27
N PRO A 141 15.24 24.19 67.40
CA PRO A 141 14.66 24.17 68.74
C PRO A 141 13.73 25.36 68.97
N LEU A 142 12.50 25.07 69.43
CA LEU A 142 11.44 26.06 69.70
C LEU A 142 11.83 27.17 70.69
N HIS A 143 12.93 27.01 71.43
CA HIS A 143 13.47 27.99 72.38
C HIS A 143 13.94 29.31 71.72
N LEU A 144 14.32 29.31 70.43
CA LEU A 144 14.80 30.53 69.75
C LEU A 144 13.69 31.36 69.08
N ARG A 145 12.44 30.87 69.06
CA ARG A 145 11.36 31.45 68.26
C ARG A 145 10.69 32.70 68.88
N VAL A 146 11.06 33.08 70.11
CA VAL A 146 10.42 34.21 70.82
C VAL A 146 11.08 35.56 70.53
N ASN A 147 12.24 35.62 69.86
CA ASN A 147 12.97 36.88 69.66
C ASN A 147 12.89 37.48 68.23
N GLU A 148 12.25 36.81 67.27
CA GLU A 148 12.28 37.22 65.83
C GLU A 148 11.01 37.94 65.33
N GLU A 149 9.94 38.02 66.14
CA GLU A 149 8.68 38.67 65.74
C GLU A 149 8.75 40.22 65.75
N GLN A 150 9.88 40.83 66.13
CA GLN A 150 9.99 42.29 66.28
C GLN A 150 10.77 43.01 65.15
N GLU A 151 11.37 42.31 64.18
CA GLU A 151 12.13 42.96 63.08
C GLU A 151 11.45 42.92 61.69
N GLN A 152 10.35 42.19 61.50
CA GLN A 152 9.73 42.04 60.15
C GLN A 152 8.77 43.16 59.73
N GLU A 153 8.45 44.16 60.56
CA GLU A 153 7.59 45.28 60.15
C GLU A 153 8.30 46.40 59.36
N ASN A 154 9.65 46.40 59.26
CA ASN A 154 10.38 47.55 58.69
C ASN A 154 10.88 47.41 57.23
N THR A 155 10.56 46.35 56.50
CA THR A 155 11.09 46.16 55.11
C THR A 155 10.01 45.95 54.03
N SER A 156 8.73 46.16 54.33
CA SER A 156 7.61 45.99 53.37
C SER A 156 7.43 47.13 52.34
N SER A 157 8.35 48.09 52.23
CA SER A 157 8.21 49.23 51.32
C SER A 157 9.42 49.38 50.40
N GLN A 158 9.56 48.52 49.37
CA GLN A 158 10.18 48.84 48.07
C GLN A 158 10.39 47.59 47.23
N LYS A 159 9.48 47.31 46.28
CA LYS A 159 9.77 46.89 44.90
C LYS A 159 8.50 46.47 44.18
N GLN A 160 7.81 47.47 43.64
CA GLN A 160 6.98 47.33 42.46
C GLN A 160 7.82 47.82 41.28
N THR A 161 8.21 46.96 40.34
CA THR A 161 8.29 47.28 38.91
C THR A 161 8.62 46.04 38.08
N GLU A 162 7.96 45.98 36.92
CA GLU A 162 8.37 45.28 35.68
C GLU A 162 8.46 43.75 35.66
N THR A 163 7.46 43.10 35.07
CA THR A 163 7.54 42.80 33.62
C THR A 163 6.23 42.23 33.07
N GLN A 164 5.73 42.90 32.03
CA GLN A 164 4.69 42.44 31.14
C GLN A 164 5.23 41.34 30.21
N LYS A 165 4.45 40.28 29.92
CA LYS A 165 4.17 39.83 28.54
C LYS A 165 3.31 38.54 28.46
N LYS A 166 2.27 38.67 27.62
CA LYS A 166 1.74 37.68 26.68
C LYS A 166 0.69 36.67 27.19
N ALA A 167 -0.56 37.15 27.15
CA ALA A 167 -1.76 36.34 27.13
C ALA A 167 -1.86 35.46 25.86
N LYS A 168 -2.40 34.24 26.02
CA LYS A 168 -2.91 33.36 24.96
C LYS A 168 -4.39 33.04 25.29
N PRO A 169 -5.33 33.12 24.33
CA PRO A 169 -6.76 33.01 24.61
C PRO A 169 -7.22 31.55 24.81
N GLN A 170 -8.09 31.34 25.81
CA GLN A 170 -8.96 30.17 25.98
C GLN A 170 -10.21 30.31 25.09
N PRO A 171 -10.73 29.25 24.46
CA PRO A 171 -12.04 29.27 23.82
C PRO A 171 -13.16 29.03 24.85
N GLN A 172 -14.09 29.97 24.90
CA GLN A 172 -15.26 29.98 25.78
C GLN A 172 -16.34 28.99 25.30
N THR A 173 -16.85 28.26 26.28
CA THR A 173 -18.12 27.54 26.29
C THR A 173 -19.30 28.51 26.31
N HIS A 174 -20.31 28.29 25.47
CA HIS A 174 -21.58 29.02 25.50
C HIS A 174 -22.78 28.05 25.50
N PRO A 175 -23.97 28.52 25.93
CA PRO A 175 -24.87 27.79 26.80
C PRO A 175 -26.18 27.36 26.12
N GLN A 176 -26.96 26.65 26.93
CA GLN A 176 -28.21 25.95 26.63
C GLN A 176 -29.36 26.89 26.25
N THR A 177 -30.24 26.41 25.35
CA THR A 177 -31.60 26.92 25.16
C THR A 177 -32.63 25.92 25.68
N PRO A 178 -33.74 26.36 26.31
CA PRO A 178 -34.80 25.49 26.80
C PRO A 178 -36.01 25.48 25.85
N HIS A 179 -36.59 24.30 25.58
CA HIS A 179 -38.00 24.13 25.18
C HIS A 179 -38.48 22.67 25.35
N ILE A 180 -39.14 22.43 26.48
CA ILE A 180 -40.51 21.90 26.66
C ILE A 180 -41.18 21.43 25.34
N GLY A 181 -41.76 20.23 25.18
CA GLY A 181 -42.02 19.10 26.08
C GLY A 181 -42.75 17.94 25.37
N THR A 182 -42.96 16.87 26.16
CA THR A 182 -43.97 15.79 26.04
C THR A 182 -43.95 14.81 24.86
N SER A 183 -43.28 13.67 25.06
CA SER A 183 -43.91 12.34 25.03
C SER A 183 -43.02 11.33 25.75
N ARG A 184 -43.51 10.82 26.89
CA ARG A 184 -42.79 9.86 27.75
C ARG A 184 -42.77 8.49 27.06
N ILE A 185 -41.82 8.28 26.17
CA ILE A 185 -41.41 6.95 25.73
C ILE A 185 -40.44 6.43 26.80
N PRO A 186 -40.63 5.22 27.36
CA PRO A 186 -39.67 4.65 28.32
C PRO A 186 -38.27 4.63 27.69
N PRO A 187 -37.19 4.83 28.48
CA PRO A 187 -35.83 4.80 27.98
C PRO A 187 -35.50 3.39 27.49
N HIS A 188 -35.78 3.12 26.22
CA HIS A 188 -35.25 1.97 25.52
C HIS A 188 -33.74 2.17 25.51
N LYS A 189 -33.04 1.35 26.31
CA LYS A 189 -31.60 1.12 26.21
C LYS A 189 -31.26 1.14 24.72
N PRO A 190 -30.28 1.94 24.25
CA PRO A 190 -29.93 2.00 22.84
C PRO A 190 -29.74 0.56 22.40
N ASN A 191 -30.72 0.08 21.63
CA ASN A 191 -30.71 -1.28 21.14
C ASN A 191 -29.45 -1.32 20.31
N GLU A 192 -28.44 -2.03 20.81
CA GLU A 192 -27.22 -2.30 20.10
C GLU A 192 -27.65 -3.17 18.92
N GLN A 193 -28.18 -2.50 17.90
CA GLN A 193 -28.70 -3.08 16.70
C GLN A 193 -27.49 -3.74 16.08
N LYS A 194 -27.33 -5.03 16.39
CA LYS A 194 -26.30 -5.89 15.85
C LYS A 194 -26.32 -5.63 14.37
N ARG A 195 -25.29 -4.92 13.88
CA ARG A 195 -25.27 -4.38 12.52
C ARG A 195 -25.66 -5.52 11.61
N GLN A 196 -26.73 -5.33 10.83
CA GLN A 196 -27.31 -6.43 10.08
C GLN A 196 -26.20 -7.14 9.30
N PRO A 197 -26.06 -8.47 9.48
CA PRO A 197 -25.06 -9.23 8.76
C PRO A 197 -25.25 -8.99 7.27
N ILE A 198 -24.13 -9.01 6.56
CA ILE A 198 -24.09 -8.83 5.12
C ILE A 198 -25.09 -9.77 4.45
N ALA A 199 -25.89 -9.25 3.51
CA ALA A 199 -26.77 -10.09 2.70
C ALA A 199 -25.97 -11.16 1.93
N CYS A 200 -26.51 -12.38 1.80
CA CYS A 200 -25.91 -13.46 1.03
C CYS A 200 -25.75 -13.09 -0.47
N PHE A 201 -24.94 -13.84 -1.21
CA PHE A 201 -24.67 -13.53 -2.64
C PHE A 201 -25.94 -13.51 -3.50
N ASN A 202 -26.84 -14.47 -3.32
CA ASN A 202 -28.10 -14.56 -4.07
C ASN A 202 -29.01 -13.34 -3.80
N CYS A 203 -29.18 -12.95 -2.53
CA CYS A 203 -29.97 -11.77 -2.17
C CYS A 203 -29.32 -10.46 -2.66
N ARG A 204 -27.99 -10.35 -2.63
CA ARG A 204 -27.27 -9.19 -3.19
C ARG A 204 -27.46 -9.06 -4.69
N GLN A 205 -27.30 -10.15 -5.43
CA GLN A 205 -27.46 -10.16 -6.88
C GLN A 205 -28.88 -9.78 -7.30
N ARG A 206 -29.88 -10.26 -6.55
CA ARG A 206 -31.31 -9.97 -6.80
C ARG A 206 -31.82 -8.70 -6.12
N ARG A 207 -30.97 -8.01 -5.35
CA ARG A 207 -31.32 -6.81 -4.57
C ARG A 207 -32.52 -7.00 -3.63
N LEU A 208 -32.60 -8.18 -3.00
CA LEU A 208 -33.65 -8.55 -2.04
C LEU A 208 -33.15 -8.36 -0.59
N LYS A 209 -34.09 -8.16 0.34
CA LYS A 209 -33.79 -8.18 1.78
C LYS A 209 -33.35 -9.59 2.18
N CYS A 210 -32.28 -9.66 2.98
CA CYS A 210 -31.71 -10.91 3.47
C CYS A 210 -31.82 -10.92 4.99
N ASP A 211 -32.28 -12.04 5.55
CA ASP A 211 -32.50 -12.18 6.99
C ASP A 211 -31.21 -12.52 7.75
N GLY A 212 -30.14 -12.89 7.04
CA GLY A 212 -28.80 -13.10 7.62
C GLY A 212 -28.55 -14.49 8.21
N GLU A 213 -29.56 -15.36 8.22
CA GLU A 213 -29.42 -16.78 8.58
C GLU A 213 -28.73 -17.57 7.47
N ASN A 214 -28.08 -18.69 7.79
CA ASN A 214 -27.41 -19.54 6.80
C ASN A 214 -27.94 -20.98 6.86
N PRO A 215 -28.77 -21.43 5.89
CA PRO A 215 -29.26 -20.69 4.72
C PRO A 215 -30.34 -19.65 5.06
N CYS A 216 -30.44 -18.55 4.32
CA CYS A 216 -31.43 -17.50 4.62
C CYS A 216 -32.83 -17.89 4.12
N SER A 217 -33.86 -17.49 4.87
CA SER A 217 -35.29 -17.72 4.55
C SER A 217 -35.70 -17.44 3.09
N PRO A 218 -35.24 -16.35 2.42
CA PRO A 218 -35.58 -16.09 1.02
C PRO A 218 -34.96 -17.09 0.04
N CYS A 219 -33.80 -17.66 0.36
CA CYS A 219 -33.16 -18.70 -0.45
C CYS A 219 -33.86 -20.04 -0.25
N VAL A 220 -34.29 -20.36 0.97
CA VAL A 220 -35.06 -21.58 1.28
C VAL A 220 -36.40 -21.59 0.52
N ARG A 221 -37.19 -20.52 0.60
CA ARG A 221 -38.48 -20.41 -0.10
C ARG A 221 -38.37 -20.54 -1.63
N ARG A 222 -37.20 -20.28 -2.19
CA ARG A 222 -36.93 -20.32 -3.63
C ARG A 222 -36.26 -21.62 -4.08
N GLY A 223 -36.01 -22.57 -3.18
CA GLY A 223 -35.35 -23.83 -3.50
C GLY A 223 -33.87 -23.69 -3.84
N VAL A 224 -33.19 -22.63 -3.39
CA VAL A 224 -31.76 -22.38 -3.63
C VAL A 224 -30.96 -22.31 -2.32
N ALA A 225 -31.39 -23.08 -1.31
CA ALA A 225 -30.74 -23.12 -0.01
C ALA A 225 -29.28 -23.60 -0.11
N GLU A 226 -28.99 -24.57 -0.98
CA GLU A 226 -27.66 -25.16 -1.14
C GLU A 226 -26.61 -24.19 -1.71
N SER A 227 -27.03 -23.22 -2.54
CA SER A 227 -26.15 -22.17 -3.07
C SER A 227 -26.15 -20.89 -2.23
N CYS A 228 -26.80 -20.91 -1.06
CA CYS A 228 -26.84 -19.77 -0.15
C CYS A 228 -25.48 -19.62 0.55
N ALA A 229 -24.63 -18.74 0.03
CA ALA A 229 -23.34 -18.45 0.63
C ALA A 229 -23.23 -16.97 1.06
N PHE A 230 -22.56 -16.76 2.19
CA PHE A 230 -22.16 -15.45 2.69
C PHE A 230 -20.67 -15.23 2.41
N ALA A 231 -20.27 -13.97 2.22
CA ALA A 231 -18.86 -13.64 2.06
C ALA A 231 -18.11 -13.92 3.38
N GLN A 232 -17.18 -14.88 3.38
CA GLN A 232 -16.37 -15.24 4.56
C GLN A 232 -15.56 -14.06 5.09
N GLN A 233 -15.03 -13.23 4.18
CA GLN A 233 -14.30 -12.03 4.54
C GLN A 233 -15.03 -10.79 4.00
N VAL A 234 -15.58 -10.02 4.93
CA VAL A 234 -16.07 -8.68 4.61
C VAL A 234 -14.87 -7.82 4.27
N ARG A 235 -14.62 -7.63 2.97
CA ARG A 235 -13.76 -6.53 2.53
C ARG A 235 -14.47 -5.24 2.92
N ARG A 236 -14.15 -4.73 4.11
CA ARG A 236 -14.48 -3.36 4.48
C ARG A 236 -13.93 -2.53 3.33
N ARG A 237 -14.80 -1.80 2.62
CA ARG A 237 -14.34 -0.79 1.65
C ARG A 237 -13.28 -0.01 2.42
N GLY A 238 -12.04 0.00 1.90
CA GLY A 238 -10.89 0.54 2.61
C GLY A 238 -11.17 1.93 3.17
N PRO A 239 -10.38 2.40 4.16
CA PRO A 239 -10.61 3.65 4.87
C PRO A 239 -11.05 4.72 3.87
N GLY A 240 -12.31 5.16 4.01
CA GLY A 240 -13.06 5.78 2.93
C GLY A 240 -12.25 6.86 2.21
N ARG A 241 -12.46 7.00 0.91
CA ARG A 241 -11.76 7.94 -0.01
C ARG A 241 -11.39 9.32 0.59
N LYS A 242 -12.11 9.79 1.60
CA LYS A 242 -11.77 10.98 2.41
C LYS A 242 -10.39 10.91 3.08
N LYS A 243 -9.98 9.77 3.64
CA LYS A 243 -8.65 9.62 4.28
C LYS A 243 -7.53 9.51 3.24
N LEU A 244 -7.80 8.88 2.09
CA LEU A 244 -6.86 8.84 0.96
C LEU A 244 -6.70 10.22 0.31
N ALA A 245 -7.77 11.02 0.21
CA ALA A 245 -7.72 12.39 -0.29
C ALA A 245 -6.96 13.33 0.65
N GLN A 246 -7.12 13.19 1.98
CA GLN A 246 -6.35 13.94 2.98
C GLN A 246 -4.87 13.53 3.01
N LEU A 247 -4.55 12.24 2.82
CA LEU A 247 -3.16 11.77 2.74
C LEU A 247 -2.50 12.20 1.42
N ALA A 248 -3.25 12.20 0.31
CA ALA A 248 -2.75 12.71 -0.97
C ALA A 248 -2.51 14.23 -0.94
N SER A 249 -3.29 15.01 -0.16
CA SER A 249 -3.04 16.46 -0.01
C SER A 249 -1.83 16.79 0.86
N LEU A 250 -1.32 15.84 1.66
CA LEU A 250 -0.15 16.05 2.53
C LEU A 250 1.17 15.67 1.85
N GLY A 251 1.17 15.23 0.58
CA GLY A 251 2.40 15.03 -0.20
C GLY A 251 3.26 13.82 0.20
N ASP A 252 2.82 12.99 1.16
CA ASP A 252 3.58 11.83 1.64
C ASP A 252 3.42 10.61 0.71
N VAL A 253 4.16 10.62 -0.40
CA VAL A 253 4.27 9.50 -1.37
C VAL A 253 4.73 8.17 -0.74
N ASN A 254 5.36 8.19 0.44
CA ASN A 254 5.82 6.98 1.13
C ASN A 254 4.71 6.18 1.83
N ALA A 255 3.60 6.81 2.23
CA ALA A 255 2.50 6.11 2.89
C ALA A 255 1.66 5.26 1.92
N ALA A 256 1.59 5.66 0.64
CA ALA A 256 0.89 4.91 -0.41
C ALA A 256 1.56 3.56 -0.73
N ASN A 257 2.90 3.53 -0.72
CA ASN A 257 3.69 2.32 -0.97
C ASN A 257 3.56 1.28 0.16
N ALA A 258 3.41 1.71 1.42
CA ALA A 258 3.24 0.81 2.56
C ALA A 258 1.90 0.04 2.54
N LEU A 259 0.89 0.58 1.86
CA LEU A 259 -0.42 -0.08 1.70
C LEU A 259 -0.50 -0.98 0.47
N GLY A 260 0.62 -1.22 -0.22
CA GLY A 260 0.68 -2.07 -1.42
C GLY A 260 -0.12 -1.54 -2.60
N ILE A 261 -0.45 -0.23 -2.60
CA ILE A 261 -1.10 0.43 -3.72
C ILE A 261 0.01 0.84 -4.68
N LYS A 262 0.18 0.10 -5.79
CA LYS A 262 1.17 0.44 -6.81
C LYS A 262 0.90 1.85 -7.36
N PRO A 263 1.87 2.77 -7.32
CA PRO A 263 1.75 4.05 -8.02
C PRO A 263 1.67 3.74 -9.53
N GLY A 264 0.53 4.00 -10.15
CA GLY A 264 0.29 3.77 -11.57
C GLY A 264 -0.96 2.96 -11.93
N GLU A 265 -1.54 2.17 -11.00
CA GLU A 265 -2.69 1.30 -11.33
C GLU A 265 -4.06 2.01 -11.24
N TRP A 266 -4.07 3.31 -10.92
CA TRP A 266 -5.28 4.15 -10.86
C TRP A 266 -5.21 5.42 -11.70
N VAL A 267 -4.25 5.53 -12.62
CA VAL A 267 -4.45 6.45 -13.73
C VAL A 267 -5.47 5.78 -14.64
N ARG A 268 -6.76 5.96 -14.32
CA ARG A 268 -7.82 5.76 -15.30
C ARG A 268 -7.49 6.75 -16.40
N ASP A 269 -6.98 6.22 -17.49
CA ASP A 269 -6.75 6.97 -18.71
C ASP A 269 -8.05 7.73 -19.02
N PRO A 270 -8.06 9.08 -18.92
CA PRO A 270 -9.28 9.85 -19.08
C PRO A 270 -9.90 9.69 -20.48
N GLU A 271 -9.14 9.17 -21.44
CA GLU A 271 -9.64 8.83 -22.78
C GLU A 271 -10.45 7.53 -22.83
N LEU A 272 -10.19 6.54 -21.97
CA LEU A 272 -10.87 5.24 -22.01
C LEU A 272 -12.22 5.22 -21.28
N PHE A 273 -12.52 6.22 -20.45
CA PHE A 273 -13.81 6.37 -19.77
C PHE A 273 -14.26 7.84 -19.78
N PRO A 274 -14.86 8.32 -20.89
CA PRO A 274 -15.42 9.66 -20.93
C PRO A 274 -16.45 9.83 -19.80
N PRO A 275 -16.50 11.01 -19.15
CA PRO A 275 -17.45 11.26 -18.08
C PRO A 275 -18.87 11.01 -18.60
N SER A 276 -19.60 10.14 -17.90
CA SER A 276 -20.99 9.83 -18.26
C SER A 276 -21.77 11.14 -18.40
N PRO A 277 -22.51 11.34 -19.50
CA PRO A 277 -23.25 12.57 -19.73
C PRO A 277 -24.15 12.83 -18.53
N LYS A 278 -23.94 13.98 -17.88
CA LYS A 278 -24.76 14.41 -16.74
C LYS A 278 -26.21 14.39 -17.20
N ARG A 279 -27.01 13.47 -16.68
CA ARG A 279 -28.47 13.50 -16.87
C ARG A 279 -28.94 14.83 -16.30
N LYS A 280 -29.32 15.77 -17.17
CA LYS A 280 -30.04 16.98 -16.77
C LYS A 280 -31.25 16.50 -15.98
N ARG A 281 -31.32 16.89 -14.70
CA ARG A 281 -32.61 16.86 -14.01
C ARG A 281 -33.44 17.92 -14.71
N ASN A 282 -34.54 17.49 -15.30
CA ASN A 282 -35.58 18.43 -15.67
C ASN A 282 -36.20 18.86 -14.34
N ASP A 283 -35.90 20.10 -13.96
CA ASP A 283 -36.69 20.84 -12.98
C ASP A 283 -38.01 21.29 -13.64
#